data_AF-D1B0Y4-F1
#
_entry.id   AF-D1B0Y4-F1
#
_cell.length_a   1.000
_cell.length_b   1.000
_cell.length_c   1.000
_cell.angle_alpha   90.00
_cell.angle_beta   90.00
_cell.angle_gamma   90.00
#
_symmetry.space_group_name_H-M   'P 1'
#
loop_
_entity.id
_entity.type
_entity.pdbx_description
1 polymer ?
#
loop_
_entity_poly.entity_id
_entity_poly.type
_entity_poly.pdbx_seq_one_letter_code
_entity_poly.pdbx_strand_id
1 'polypeptide(L)' 'MKTHDSSKFMDWREAKKNALSKTISTRIPVDRIEELKVQANKLDILYQFYIKMIIAEGLKGRTA' A
#
# COMPACT_ATOMS: atom_id res chain seq x y z
N MET A 1 18.86 25.18 18.80
CA MET A 1 18.08 24.42 17.80
C MET A 1 18.28 22.94 18.12
N LYS A 2 17.32 22.29 18.80
CA LYS A 2 17.46 20.89 19.23
C LYS A 2 16.95 19.97 18.11
N THR A 3 17.87 19.29 17.45
CA THR A 3 17.59 18.23 16.49
C THR A 3 17.10 17.00 17.26
N HIS A 4 15.82 16.65 17.09
CA HIS A 4 15.26 15.38 17.56
C HIS A 4 15.83 14.25 16.71
N ASP A 5 17.00 13.75 17.09
CA ASP A 5 17.58 12.57 16.47
C ASP A 5 17.04 11.32 17.16
N SER A 6 15.89 10.83 16.70
CA SER A 6 15.23 9.62 17.19
C SER A 6 15.91 8.32 16.74
N SER A 7 17.14 8.39 16.22
CA SER A 7 17.91 7.24 15.72
C SER A 7 18.40 6.25 16.80
N LYS A 8 18.20 6.54 18.09
CA LYS A 8 18.72 5.72 19.19
C LYS A 8 17.79 4.61 19.73
N PHE A 9 16.64 4.35 19.11
CA PHE A 9 15.69 3.34 19.59
C PHE A 9 15.22 2.32 18.54
N MET A 10 15.93 2.15 17.42
CA MET A 10 15.64 1.02 16.53
C MET A 10 16.62 -0.11 16.80
N ASP A 11 16.18 -1.20 17.41
CA ASP A 11 16.95 -2.43 17.50
C ASP A 11 17.00 -3.08 16.10
N TRP A 12 18.06 -2.82 15.34
CA TRP A 12 18.25 -3.40 13.98
C TRP A 12 18.30 -4.94 13.96
N ARG A 13 18.36 -5.60 15.13
CA ARG A 13 18.38 -7.07 15.27
C ARG A 13 17.01 -7.72 15.10
N GLU A 14 15.93 -6.95 15.24
CA GLU A 14 14.55 -7.44 15.05
C GLU A 14 13.98 -7.15 13.65
N ALA A 15 14.78 -6.52 12.77
CA ALA A 15 14.36 -6.13 11.43
C ALA A 15 14.15 -7.36 10.53
N LYS A 16 12.93 -7.92 10.57
CA LYS A 16 12.43 -8.89 9.60
C LYS A 16 12.58 -8.29 8.20
N LYS A 17 13.21 -9.02 7.28
CA LYS A 17 13.40 -8.58 5.88
C LYS A 17 12.03 -8.29 5.26
N ASN A 18 11.61 -7.03 5.27
CA ASN A 18 10.41 -6.61 4.57
C ASN A 18 10.70 -6.70 3.08
N ALA A 19 9.94 -7.52 2.35
CA ALA A 19 10.04 -7.57 0.90
C ALA A 19 9.73 -6.17 0.34
N LEU A 20 10.72 -5.53 -0.28
CA LEU A 20 10.49 -4.24 -0.95
C LEU A 20 9.48 -4.43 -2.08
N SER A 21 8.41 -3.64 -2.06
CA SER A 21 7.43 -3.62 -3.16
C SER A 21 8.05 -2.99 -4.40
N LYS A 22 7.87 -3.64 -5.56
CA LYS A 22 8.25 -3.05 -6.85
C LYS A 22 7.10 -2.21 -7.40
N THR A 23 7.43 -1.06 -8.00
CA THR A 23 6.46 -0.23 -8.72
C THR A 23 5.99 -0.97 -9.97
N ILE A 24 4.67 -1.06 -10.15
CA ILE A 24 4.06 -1.55 -11.38
C ILE A 24 3.40 -0.39 -12.13
N SER A 25 3.48 -0.41 -13.46
CA SER A 25 2.71 0.51 -14.30
C SER A 25 1.61 -0.27 -14.99
N THR A 26 0.36 0.13 -14.78
CA THR A 26 -0.82 -0.49 -15.39
C THR A 26 -1.69 0.59 -16.02
N ARG A 27 -2.38 0.24 -17.10
CA ARG A 27 -3.33 1.13 -17.78
C ARG A 27 -4.73 0.80 -17.25
N ILE A 28 -5.38 1.78 -16.63
CA ILE A 28 -6.76 1.70 -16.16
C ILE A 28 -7.51 2.88 -16.82
N PRO A 29 -8.75 2.69 -17.30
CA PRO A 29 -9.56 3.81 -17.80
C PRO A 29 -9.74 4.90 -16.75
N VAL A 30 -9.77 6.16 -17.17
CA VAL A 30 -9.80 7.33 -16.28
C VAL A 30 -11.04 7.32 -15.37
N ASP A 31 -12.20 6.97 -15.92
CA ASP A 31 -13.48 6.86 -15.23
C ASP A 31 -13.40 5.88 -14.05
N ARG A 32 -12.78 4.72 -14.25
CA ARG A 32 -12.60 3.71 -13.20
C ARG A 32 -11.65 4.17 -12.10
N ILE A 33 -10.64 4.98 -12.43
CA ILE A 33 -9.73 5.54 -11.42
C ILE A 33 -10.49 6.51 -10.52
N GLU A 34 -11.39 7.31 -11.07
CA GLU A 34 -12.23 8.22 -10.28
C GLU A 34 -13.16 7.45 -9.35
N GLU A 35 -13.81 6.39 -9.84
CA GLU A 35 -14.63 5.50 -9.00
C GLU A 35 -13.80 4.89 -7.86
N LEU A 36 -12.60 4.37 -8.15
CA LEU A 36 -11.70 3.79 -7.15
C LEU A 36 -11.32 4.80 -6.05
N LYS A 37 -11.09 6.07 -6.42
CA LYS A 37 -10.80 7.13 -5.44
C LYS A 37 -11.98 7.40 -4.52
N VAL A 38 -13.20 7.44 -5.07
CA VAL A 38 -14.42 7.65 -4.28
C VAL A 38 -14.62 6.49 -3.29
N GLN A 39 -14.47 5.24 -3.73
CA GLN A 39 -14.62 4.09 -2.84
C GLN A 39 -13.53 4.03 -1.77
N ALA A 40 -12.28 4.33 -2.13
CA ALA A 40 -11.18 4.37 -1.17
C ALA A 40 -11.39 5.46 -0.10
N ASN A 41 -11.90 6.63 -0.51
CA ASN A 41 -12.21 7.71 0.43
C ASN A 41 -13.32 7.33 1.41
N LYS A 42 -14.35 6.60 0.97
CA LYS A 42 -15.40 6.08 1.88
C LYS A 42 -14.86 5.14 2.96
N LEU A 43 -13.75 4.45 2.66
CA LEU A 43 -13.08 3.53 3.57
C LEU A 43 -11.95 4.20 4.36
N ASP A 44 -11.77 5.52 4.23
CA ASP A 44 -10.67 6.31 4.83
C ASP A 44 -9.27 5.79 4.45
N ILE A 45 -9.11 5.30 3.22
CA ILE A 45 -7.82 4.78 2.71
C ILE A 45 -7.42 5.43 1.40
N LEU A 46 -6.12 5.39 1.12
CA LEU A 46 -5.57 5.82 -0.17
C LEU A 46 -5.98 4.84 -1.28
N TYR A 47 -6.38 5.36 -2.45
CA TYR A 47 -6.76 4.53 -3.61
C TYR A 47 -5.66 3.54 -4.03
N GLN A 48 -4.39 3.90 -3.86
CA GLN A 48 -3.23 3.02 -4.11
C GLN A 48 -3.22 1.80 -3.18
N PHE A 49 -3.64 1.97 -1.92
CA PHE A 49 -3.77 0.87 -0.96
C PHE A 49 -5.00 0.03 -1.28
N TYR A 50 -6.11 0.67 -1.63
CA TYR A 50 -7.35 -0.01 -2.04
C TYR A 50 -7.12 -0.94 -3.24
N ILE A 51 -6.39 -0.49 -4.26
CA ILE A 51 -6.00 -1.33 -5.40
C ILE A 51 -5.19 -2.56 -4.96
N LYS A 52 -4.26 -2.40 -4.02
CA LYS A 52 -3.46 -3.53 -3.49
C LYS A 52 -4.34 -4.55 -2.79
N MET A 53 -5.36 -4.12 -2.04
CA MET A 53 -6.32 -5.01 -1.40
C MET A 53 -7.09 -5.82 -2.44
N ILE A 54 -7.67 -5.16 -3.45
CA ILE A 54 -8.41 -5.83 -4.53
C ILE A 54 -7.54 -6.88 -5.25
N ILE A 55 -6.28 -6.53 -5.56
CA ILE A 55 -5.33 -7.48 -6.18
C ILE A 55 -5.07 -8.67 -5.25
N ALA A 56 -4.84 -8.42 -3.96
CA ALA A 56 -4.59 -9.49 -2.99
C ALA A 56 -5.80 -10.41 -2.80
N GLU A 57 -7.01 -9.85 -2.74
CA GLU A 57 -8.26 -10.61 -2.68
C GLU A 57 -8.48 -11.45 -3.94
N GLY A 58 -8.28 -10.85 -5.11
CA GLY A 58 -8.37 -11.55 -6.39
C GLY A 58 -7.34 -12.67 -6.57
N LEU A 59 -6.17 -12.57 -5.93
CA LEU A 59 -5.19 -13.66 -5.90
C LEU A 59 -5.60 -14.80 -4.96
N LYS A 60 -6.17 -14.47 -3.79
CA LYS A 60 -6.67 -15.48 -2.83
C LYS A 60 -7.80 -16.32 -3.41
N GLY A 61 -8.73 -15.69 -4.15
CA GLY A 61 -9.86 -16.38 -4.77
C GLY A 61 -9.51 -17.26 -5.98
N ARG A 62 -8.31 -17.13 -6.56
CA ARG A 62 -7.84 -18.00 -7.67
C ARG A 62 -7.16 -19.29 -7.21
N THR A 63 -6.82 -19.37 -5.92
CA THR A 63 -6.12 -20.52 -5.31
C THR A 63 -7.04 -21.44 -4.51
N ALA A 64 -8.35 -21.38 -4.76
CA ALA A 64 -9.37 -22.26 -4.15
C ALA A 64 -10.05 -23.11 -5.23
#